data_AF-A0A6I5R4V4-F1
#
_entry.id   AF-A0A6I5R4V4-F1
#
_cell.length_a   1.000
_cell.length_b   1.000
_cell.length_c   1.000
_cell.angle_alpha   90.00
_cell.angle_beta   90.00
_cell.angle_gamma   90.00
#
_symmetry.space_group_name_H-M   'P 1'
#
loop_
_entity.id
_entity.type
_entity.pdbx_description
1 polymer ?
#
loop_
_entity_poly.entity_id
_entity_poly.type
_entity_poly.pdbx_seq_one_letter_code
_entity_poly.pdbx_strand_id
1 'polypeptide(L)' 'MSQQSVSKRVLVTLPDTVAADLEAWAEYQGRPTANLAAFLIELGIRQAKTNKEFKTLKEAEE' A
#
# COMPACT_ATOMS: atom_id res chain seq x y z
N MET A 1 19.65 19.49 2.20
CA MET A 1 18.68 18.94 3.18
C MET A 1 18.35 17.52 2.73
N SER A 2 18.73 16.50 3.49
CA SER A 2 18.34 15.12 3.20
C SER A 2 16.82 14.99 3.40
N GLN A 3 16.08 14.61 2.35
CA GLN A 3 14.68 14.21 2.54
C GLN A 3 14.69 12.94 3.38
N GLN A 4 14.39 13.08 4.66
CA GLN A 4 14.23 11.96 5.56
C GLN A 4 12.97 11.19 5.11
N SER A 5 13.17 9.99 4.55
CA SER A 5 12.05 9.12 4.18
C SER A 5 11.33 8.67 5.45
N VAL A 6 10.16 9.26 5.69
CA VAL A 6 9.32 8.93 6.83
C VAL A 6 8.06 8.24 6.36
N SER A 7 7.68 7.15 7.05
CA SER A 7 6.41 6.48 6.81
C SER A 7 5.25 7.42 7.13
N LYS A 8 4.28 7.51 6.21
CA LYS A 8 3.03 8.24 6.42
C LYS A 8 1.95 7.26 6.86
N ARG A 9 1.15 7.66 7.85
CA ARG A 9 -0.03 6.90 8.29
C ARG A 9 -1.24 7.37 7.48
N VAL A 10 -1.99 6.42 6.96
CA VAL A 10 -3.26 6.66 6.25
C VAL A 10 -4.34 5.76 6.84
N LEU A 11 -5.59 6.20 6.76
CA LEU A 11 -6.76 5.39 7.11
C LEU A 11 -7.34 4.82 5.81
N VAL A 12 -7.67 3.53 5.80
CA VAL A 12 -8.24 2.84 4.64
C VAL A 12 -9.52 2.15 5.08
N THR A 13 -10.58 2.27 4.27
CA THR A 13 -11.84 1.54 4.44
C THR A 13 -11.91 0.46 3.37
N LEU A 14 -12.17 -0.79 3.79
CA LEU A 14 -12.25 -1.96 2.92
C LEU A 14 -13.63 -2.60 3.04
N PRO A 15 -14.13 -3.27 1.98
CA PRO A 15 -15.27 -4.18 2.11
C PRO A 15 -14.97 -5.28 3.13
N ASP A 16 -15.98 -5.71 3.88
CA ASP A 16 -15.84 -6.71 4.95
C ASP A 16 -15.16 -8.00 4.47
N THR A 17 -15.50 -8.46 3.26
CA THR A 17 -14.89 -9.66 2.66
C THR A 17 -13.39 -9.50 2.45
N VAL A 18 -12.95 -8.33 1.97
CA VAL A 18 -11.54 -8.02 1.74
C VAL A 18 -10.79 -7.86 3.06
N ALA A 19 -11.44 -7.27 4.07
CA ALA A 19 -10.86 -7.14 5.41
C ALA A 19 -10.62 -8.52 6.05
N ALA A 20 -11.59 -9.43 5.96
CA ALA A 20 -11.47 -10.79 6.49
C ALA A 20 -10.33 -11.58 5.81
N ASP A 21 -10.25 -11.53 4.48
CA ASP A 21 -9.17 -12.19 3.73
C ASP A 21 -7.79 -11.63 4.10
N LEU A 22 -7.70 -10.31 4.28
CA LEU A 22 -6.48 -9.63 4.68
C LEU A 22 -6.04 -10.03 6.09
N GLU A 23 -6.97 -10.11 7.04
CA GLU A 23 -6.70 -10.54 8.42
C GLU A 23 -6.21 -11.98 8.47
N ALA A 24 -6.93 -12.90 7.80
CA ALA A 24 -6.55 -14.32 7.74
C ALA A 24 -5.16 -14.50 7.11
N TRP A 25 -4.84 -13.73 6.06
CA TRP A 25 -3.54 -13.83 5.42
C TRP A 25 -2.42 -13.23 6.29
N ALA A 26 -2.69 -12.15 7.02
CA ALA A 26 -1.73 -11.57 7.95
C ALA A 26 -1.41 -12.52 9.11
N GLU A 27 -2.45 -13.18 9.65
CA GLU A 27 -2.33 -14.21 10.68
C GLU A 27 -1.47 -15.38 10.19
N TYR A 28 -1.74 -15.90 8.99
CA TYR A 28 -0.93 -16.96 8.38
C TYR A 28 0.56 -16.58 8.25
N GLN A 29 0.86 -15.30 7.99
CA GLN A 29 2.23 -14.80 7.89
C GLN A 29 2.86 -14.40 9.23
N GLY A 30 2.12 -14.50 10.33
CA GLY A 30 2.59 -14.14 11.67
C GLY A 30 2.90 -12.65 11.82
N ARG A 31 2.15 -11.76 11.15
CA ARG A 31 2.39 -10.31 11.21
C ARG A 31 1.11 -9.50 11.39
N PRO A 32 1.21 -8.25 11.91
CA PRO A 32 0.03 -7.39 12.03
C PRO A 32 -0.65 -7.11 10.69
N THR A 33 -1.99 -7.10 10.67
CA THR A 33 -2.81 -6.78 9.48
C THR A 33 -2.41 -5.47 8.84
N ALA A 34 -2.14 -4.43 9.64
CA ALA A 34 -1.70 -3.13 9.15
C ALA A 34 -0.36 -3.19 8.39
N ASN A 35 0.56 -4.09 8.78
CA ASN A 35 1.83 -4.26 8.08
C ASN A 35 1.63 -4.97 6.74
N LEU A 36 0.76 -6.00 6.68
CA LEU A 36 0.39 -6.62 5.41
C LEU A 36 -0.30 -5.61 4.50
N ALA A 37 -1.24 -4.83 5.01
CA ALA A 37 -1.93 -3.79 4.26
C ALA A 37 -0.94 -2.78 3.65
N ALA A 38 -0.01 -2.26 4.46
CA ALA A 38 1.02 -1.33 3.99
C ALA A 38 1.87 -1.91 2.86
N PHE A 39 2.30 -3.17 3.00
CA PHE A 39 3.05 -3.88 1.96
C PHE A 39 2.24 -4.06 0.67
N LEU A 40 0.98 -4.48 0.76
CA LEU A 40 0.13 -4.70 -0.40
C LEU A 40 -0.20 -3.39 -1.14
N ILE A 41 -0.42 -2.29 -0.41
CA ILE A 41 -0.60 -0.97 -1.00
C ILE A 41 0.66 -0.56 -1.78
N GLU A 42 1.83 -0.76 -1.18
CA GLU A 42 3.10 -0.44 -1.84
C GLU A 42 3.31 -1.30 -3.09
N LEU A 43 3.06 -2.61 -3.00
CA LEU A 43 3.15 -3.53 -4.13
C LEU A 43 2.20 -3.13 -5.26
N GLY A 44 0.96 -2.77 -4.94
CA GLY A 44 -0.03 -2.31 -5.92
C GLY A 44 0.41 -1.05 -6.66
N ILE A 45 0.96 -0.06 -5.94
CA ILE A 45 1.53 1.15 -6.55
C ILE A 45 2.73 0.81 -7.44
N ARG A 46 3.63 -0.07 -6.99
CA ARG A 46 4.78 -0.51 -7.81
C ARG A 46 4.31 -1.19 -9.08
N GLN A 47 3.32 -2.08 -9.00
CA GLN A 47 2.77 -2.76 -10.17
C GLN A 47 2.12 -1.78 -11.14
N ALA A 48 1.34 -0.81 -10.66
CA ALA A 48 0.75 0.22 -11.51
C ALA A 48 1.81 1.06 -12.24
N LYS A 49 2.93 1.38 -11.57
CA LYS A 49 4.08 2.06 -12.21
C LYS A 49 4.73 1.19 -13.28
N THR A 50 4.99 -0.09 -12.98
CA THR A 50 5.55 -1.05 -13.95
C THR A 50 4.65 -1.22 -15.17
N ASN A 51 3.34 -1.28 -14.97
CA ASN A 51 2.36 -1.46 -16.05
C ASN A 51 2.06 -0.16 -16.82
N LYS A 52 2.68 0.97 -16.46
CA LYS A 52 2.38 2.31 -17.02
C LYS A 52 0.92 2.75 -16.83
N GLU A 53 0.25 2.22 -15.81
CA GLU A 53 -1.12 2.58 -15.41
C GLU A 53 -1.14 3.73 -14.40
N PHE A 54 -0.03 3.95 -13.70
CA PHE A 54 0.11 5.01 -12.72
C PHE A 54 0.09 6.39 -13.40
N LYS A 55 -0.96 7.17 -13.13
CA LYS A 55 -1.14 8.55 -13.64
C LYS A 55 -1.31 9.52 -12.47
N THR A 56 -0.65 10.67 -12.54
CA THR A 56 -0.76 11.76 -11.57
C THR A 56 -1.34 13.00 -12.23
N LEU A 57 -2.06 13.84 -11.47
CA LEU A 57 -2.67 15.08 -11.97
C LEU A 57 -1.64 16.18 -12.31
N LYS A 58 -0.40 16.03 -11.86
CA LYS A 58 0.75 16.83 -12.30
C LYS A 58 1.79 15.85 -12.81
N GLU A 59 2.32 16.12 -14.00
CA GLU A 59 3.62 15.56 -14.40
C GLU A 59 4.59 15.94 -13.28
N ALA A 60 5.19 14.94 -12.64
CA ALA A 60 6.27 15.21 -11.73
C ALA A 60 7.40 15.80 -12.59
N GLU A 61 7.60 17.11 -12.50
CA GLU A 61 8.84 17.73 -12.97
C GLU A 61 9.98 16.97 -12.26
N GLU A 62 10.77 16.23 -13.05
CA GLU A 62 11.97 15.52 -12.60
C GLU A 62 13.09 16.48 -12.21
#